data_AF-A0A1B7V144-F1
#
_entry.id   AF-A0A1B7V144-F1
#
_cell.length_a   1.000
_cell.length_b   1.000
_cell.length_c   1.000
_cell.angle_alpha   90.00
_cell.angle_beta   90.00
_cell.angle_gamma   90.00
#
_symmetry.space_group_name_H-M   'P 1'
#
loop_
_entity.id
_entity.type
_entity.pdbx_description
1 polymer ?
#
loop_
_entity_poly.entity_id
_entity_poly.type
_entity_poly.pdbx_seq_one_letter_code
_entity_poly.pdbx_strand_id
1 'polypeptide(L)'
;MAKSSILSTSLNFHEDYPCPVCHVGKISQMLMMETMCCDFCNEIFTVNLELQQVKMPSREPPLVWNWNGLRWTQARLGNVELGWGYGLSAIAFIILPTTLIGITAYYFPPHSHVPLSWIPFIWTVLTFLSHLGIIVWIFIEVYQLPIIAYLRAITRWQNRLVR
;
A
#
# COMPACT_ATOMS: atom_id res chain seq x y z
N MET A 1 -20.00 21.74 -35.45
CA MET A 1 -20.00 20.65 -34.45
C MET A 1 -18.73 20.79 -33.63
N ALA A 2 -18.83 21.35 -32.42
CA ALA A 2 -17.68 21.65 -31.57
C ALA A 2 -17.10 20.35 -30.99
N LYS A 3 -15.91 19.97 -31.45
CA LYS A 3 -15.15 18.84 -30.90
C LYS A 3 -14.49 19.34 -29.63
N SER A 4 -15.11 19.09 -28.47
CA SER A 4 -14.46 19.25 -27.17
C SER A 4 -13.27 18.29 -27.12
N SER A 5 -12.10 18.77 -27.55
CA SER A 5 -10.83 18.13 -27.25
C SER A 5 -10.64 18.24 -25.75
N ILE A 6 -10.99 17.17 -25.04
CA ILE A 6 -10.47 16.92 -23.70
C ILE A 6 -8.96 17.11 -23.82
N LEU A 7 -8.45 18.16 -23.17
CA LEU A 7 -7.04 18.52 -23.17
C LEU A 7 -6.29 17.39 -22.46
N SER A 8 -5.91 16.36 -23.21
CA SER A 8 -5.02 15.31 -22.73
C SER A 8 -3.61 15.89 -22.74
N THR A 9 -3.22 16.56 -21.66
CA THR A 9 -1.85 17.05 -21.49
C THR A 9 -0.93 15.84 -21.39
N SER A 10 -0.09 15.64 -22.41
CA SER A 10 0.97 14.65 -22.36
C SER A 10 1.95 15.01 -21.24
N LEU A 11 2.37 14.03 -20.47
CA LEU A 11 3.39 14.14 -19.43
C LEU A 11 4.63 14.85 -19.99
N ASN A 12 5.00 15.97 -19.38
CA ASN A 12 6.14 16.81 -19.74
C ASN A 12 7.04 17.04 -18.52
N PHE A 13 8.36 17.13 -18.71
CA PHE A 13 9.27 17.40 -17.60
C PHE A 13 9.10 18.77 -16.95
N HIS A 14 8.54 19.75 -17.66
CA HIS A 14 8.45 21.14 -17.19
C HIS A 14 7.17 21.47 -16.41
N GLU A 15 6.28 20.49 -16.20
CA GLU A 15 5.02 20.69 -15.50
C GLU A 15 5.02 19.98 -14.14
N ASP A 16 4.36 20.59 -13.16
CA ASP A 16 4.15 19.98 -11.86
C ASP A 16 2.96 19.03 -11.91
N TYR A 17 3.18 17.75 -11.61
CA TYR A 17 2.08 16.78 -11.48
C TYR A 17 1.80 16.45 -10.02
N PRO A 18 0.55 16.09 -9.65
CA PRO A 18 0.26 15.61 -8.30
C PRO A 18 1.04 14.32 -8.03
N CYS A 19 1.58 14.13 -6.83
CA CYS A 19 2.34 12.93 -6.51
C CYS A 19 1.42 11.68 -6.47
N PRO A 20 1.74 10.60 -7.19
CA PRO A 20 0.92 9.38 -7.20
C PRO A 20 1.01 8.58 -5.89
N VAL A 21 2.03 8.81 -5.06
CA VAL A 21 2.24 8.10 -3.79
C VAL A 21 1.48 8.79 -2.65
N CYS A 22 1.71 10.09 -2.47
CA CYS A 22 1.13 10.81 -1.34
C CYS A 22 -0.16 11.56 -1.68
N HIS A 23 -0.48 11.77 -2.96
CA HIS A 23 -1.60 12.61 -3.46
C HIS A 23 -1.65 14.06 -2.93
N VAL A 24 -0.71 14.46 -2.07
CA VAL A 24 -0.66 15.77 -1.39
C VAL A 24 0.43 16.66 -1.96
N GLY A 25 1.61 16.10 -2.23
CA GLY A 25 2.73 16.81 -2.84
C GLY A 25 2.61 16.90 -4.35
N LYS A 26 3.47 17.71 -4.94
CA LYS A 26 3.68 17.75 -6.39
C LYS A 26 5.04 17.11 -6.70
N ILE A 27 5.12 16.41 -7.83
CA ILE A 27 6.39 15.96 -8.38
C ILE A 27 6.93 17.05 -9.30
N SER A 28 8.17 17.43 -9.06
CA SER A 28 8.90 18.47 -9.80
C SER A 28 10.19 17.88 -10.37
N GLN A 29 10.70 18.47 -11.45
CA GLN A 29 11.92 18.00 -12.10
C GLN A 29 13.15 18.20 -11.20
N MET A 30 13.95 17.14 -11.02
CA MET A 30 15.29 17.26 -10.45
C MET A 30 16.31 17.45 -11.58
N LEU A 31 17.41 18.16 -11.28
CA LEU A 31 18.48 18.47 -12.25
C LEU A 31 19.22 17.23 -12.81
N MET A 32 18.93 16.03 -12.33
CA MET A 32 19.54 14.77 -12.77
C MET A 32 18.62 14.04 -13.76
N MET A 33 19.22 13.62 -14.88
CA MET A 33 18.61 13.02 -16.08
C MET A 33 17.37 12.15 -15.79
N GLU A 34 16.22 12.53 -16.36
CA GLU A 34 14.93 11.84 -16.37
C GLU A 34 14.32 11.44 -15.00
N THR A 35 14.63 12.20 -13.95
CA THR A 35 14.07 11.98 -12.61
C THR A 35 13.22 13.15 -12.11
N MET A 36 12.12 12.82 -11.42
CA MET A 36 11.27 13.77 -10.71
C MET A 36 11.23 13.40 -9.23
N CYS A 37 11.15 14.39 -8.35
CA CYS A 37 11.00 14.15 -6.92
C CYS A 37 9.76 14.84 -6.39
N CYS A 38 9.11 14.23 -5.41
CA CYS A 38 8.01 14.87 -4.72
C CYS A 38 8.53 15.81 -3.61
N ASP A 39 8.10 17.07 -3.63
CA ASP A 39 8.44 18.10 -2.63
C ASP A 39 7.96 17.76 -1.19
N PHE A 40 7.27 16.63 -1.03
CA PHE A 40 6.61 16.26 0.21
C PHE A 40 7.04 14.91 0.77
N CYS A 41 6.97 13.85 -0.04
CA CYS A 41 7.45 12.54 0.37
C CYS A 41 8.94 12.34 0.09
N ASN A 42 9.61 13.30 -0.59
CA ASN A 42 11.02 13.21 -1.02
C ASN A 42 11.33 11.91 -1.79
N GLU A 43 10.30 11.35 -2.43
CA GLU A 43 10.43 10.13 -3.20
C GLU A 43 10.87 10.46 -4.62
N ILE A 44 11.87 9.74 -5.10
CA ILE A 44 12.42 9.90 -6.45
C ILE A 44 11.66 8.96 -7.38
N PHE A 45 11.27 9.48 -8.53
CA PHE A 45 10.62 8.75 -9.59
C PHE A 45 11.43 8.87 -10.88
N THR A 46 11.57 7.77 -11.59
CA THR A 46 12.11 7.76 -12.96
C THR A 46 10.96 7.91 -13.94
N VAL A 47 11.10 8.86 -14.85
CA VAL A 47 10.06 9.21 -15.82
C VAL A 47 10.41 8.63 -17.16
N ASN A 48 9.49 7.88 -17.76
CA ASN A 48 9.60 7.44 -19.13
C ASN A 48 8.56 8.20 -19.98
N LEU A 49 9.02 9.19 -20.74
CA LEU A 49 8.16 10.02 -21.59
C LEU A 49 7.55 9.24 -22.75
N GLU A 50 8.27 8.28 -23.33
CA GLU A 50 7.81 7.49 -24.48
C GLU A 50 6.57 6.66 -24.13
N LEU A 51 6.58 6.07 -22.94
CA LEU A 51 5.49 5.26 -22.43
C LEU A 51 4.48 6.06 -21.60
N GLN A 52 4.77 7.34 -21.32
CA GLN A 52 3.97 8.20 -20.43
C GLN A 52 3.81 7.59 -19.02
N GLN A 53 4.90 7.04 -18.48
CA GLN A 53 4.90 6.31 -17.22
C GLN A 53 5.89 6.90 -16.23
N VAL A 54 5.55 6.79 -14.97
CA VAL A 54 6.42 7.13 -13.86
C VAL A 54 6.68 5.87 -13.06
N LYS A 55 7.95 5.51 -12.90
CA LYS A 55 8.41 4.34 -12.17
C LYS A 55 9.07 4.80 -10.88
N MET A 56 8.83 4.07 -9.80
CA MET A 56 9.54 4.27 -8.56
C MET A 56 10.71 3.27 -8.49
N PRO A 57 11.97 3.69 -8.67
CA PRO A 57 13.13 2.81 -8.66
C PRO A 57 13.51 2.34 -7.25
N SER A 58 13.08 3.04 -6.20
CA SER A 58 13.38 2.69 -4.80
C SER A 58 12.71 1.39 -4.32
N ARG A 59 12.06 0.63 -5.21
CA ARG A 59 11.29 -0.57 -4.87
C ARG A 59 11.52 -1.70 -5.86
N GLU A 60 11.60 -2.92 -5.32
CA GLU A 60 11.55 -4.17 -6.09
C GLU A 60 10.31 -4.98 -5.62
N PRO A 61 9.33 -5.28 -6.50
CA PRO A 61 9.20 -4.84 -7.89
C PRO A 61 8.84 -3.35 -7.99
N PRO A 62 9.30 -2.65 -9.04
CA PRO A 62 9.04 -1.23 -9.22
C PRO A 62 7.54 -0.98 -9.42
N LEU A 63 6.97 -0.06 -8.66
CA LEU A 63 5.61 0.43 -8.95
C LEU A 63 5.68 1.35 -10.16
N VAL A 64 4.80 1.09 -11.13
CA VAL A 64 4.70 1.85 -12.37
C VAL A 64 3.30 2.46 -12.45
N TRP A 65 3.23 3.78 -12.53
CA TRP A 65 1.98 4.51 -12.78
C TRP A 65 1.97 5.02 -14.21
N ASN A 66 0.81 4.92 -14.86
CA ASN A 66 0.61 5.45 -16.21
C ASN A 66 -0.12 6.79 -16.13
N TRP A 67 0.27 7.75 -16.97
CA TRP A 67 -0.41 9.02 -17.07
C TRP A 67 -1.47 8.96 -18.17
N ASN A 68 -2.74 9.18 -17.81
CA ASN A 68 -3.87 9.20 -18.75
C ASN A 68 -4.27 10.63 -19.18
N GLY A 69 -3.37 11.60 -19.07
CA GLY A 69 -3.61 13.00 -19.47
C GLY A 69 -4.30 13.89 -18.43
N LEU A 70 -5.06 13.32 -17.48
CA LEU A 70 -5.68 14.05 -16.36
C LEU A 70 -5.30 13.50 -14.97
N ARG A 71 -5.08 12.19 -14.88
CA ARG A 71 -4.89 11.48 -13.61
C ARG A 71 -3.93 10.31 -13.81
N TRP A 72 -3.27 9.93 -12.73
CA TRP A 72 -2.52 8.69 -12.64
C TRP A 72 -3.49 7.51 -12.69
N THR A 73 -3.30 6.62 -13.66
CA THR A 73 -3.99 5.33 -13.72
C THR A 73 -3.15 4.26 -13.03
N GLN A 74 -3.86 3.25 -12.52
CA GLN A 74 -3.44 2.23 -11.55
C GLN A 74 -1.94 1.91 -11.52
N ALA A 75 -1.36 1.96 -10.32
CA ALA A 75 -0.01 1.48 -10.05
C ALA A 75 0.06 -0.02 -10.38
N ARG A 76 0.72 -0.39 -11.46
CA ARG A 76 1.05 -1.79 -11.71
C ARG A 76 2.33 -2.08 -10.93
N LEU A 77 2.26 -2.97 -9.95
CA LEU A 77 3.48 -3.59 -9.44
C LEU A 77 4.11 -4.32 -10.62
N GLY A 78 5.34 -3.96 -10.99
CA GLY A 78 6.05 -4.58 -12.09
C GLY A 78 5.93 -6.11 -12.04
N ASN A 79 5.30 -6.69 -13.05
CA ASN A 79 5.12 -8.13 -13.26
C ASN A 79 4.40 -8.95 -12.17
N VAL A 80 3.90 -8.33 -11.10
CA VAL A 80 3.11 -9.03 -10.07
C VAL A 80 1.70 -8.50 -10.14
N GLU A 81 0.89 -9.14 -10.97
CA GLU A 81 -0.56 -9.05 -10.81
C GLU A 81 -0.84 -9.56 -9.40
N LEU A 82 -1.25 -8.67 -8.50
CA LEU A 82 -1.84 -9.01 -7.20
C LEU A 82 -3.14 -9.77 -7.47
N GLY A 83 -3.00 -11.00 -7.94
CA GLY A 83 -4.09 -11.86 -8.34
C GLY A 83 -4.86 -12.31 -7.11
N TRP A 84 -6.08 -12.78 -7.37
CA TRP A 84 -6.95 -13.39 -6.36
C TRP A 84 -6.26 -14.47 -5.50
N GLY A 85 -5.22 -15.12 -6.04
CA GLY A 85 -4.42 -16.11 -5.31
C GLY A 85 -3.73 -15.58 -4.04
N TYR A 86 -3.26 -14.34 -4.03
CA TYR A 86 -2.65 -13.75 -2.83
C TYR A 86 -3.68 -13.49 -1.73
N GLY A 87 -4.86 -12.99 -2.11
CA GLY A 87 -5.99 -12.80 -1.18
C GLY A 87 -6.45 -14.13 -0.58
N LEU A 88 -6.60 -15.16 -1.43
CA LEU A 88 -6.99 -16.50 -0.97
C LEU A 88 -5.94 -17.11 -0.01
N SER A 89 -4.65 -16.92 -0.32
CA SER A 89 -3.56 -17.42 0.53
C SER A 89 -3.51 -16.71 1.88
N ALA A 90 -3.72 -15.39 1.92
CA ALA A 90 -3.79 -14.62 3.17
C ALA A 90 -4.98 -15.06 4.04
N ILE A 91 -6.15 -15.28 3.43
CA ILE A 91 -7.34 -15.77 4.13
C ILE A 91 -7.09 -17.19 4.67
N ALA A 92 -6.54 -18.08 3.85
CA ALA A 92 -6.20 -19.44 4.27
C ALA A 92 -5.19 -19.44 5.43
N PHE A 93 -4.18 -18.57 5.39
CA PHE A 93 -3.17 -18.44 6.43
C PHE A 93 -3.75 -18.00 7.79
N ILE A 94 -4.82 -17.20 7.81
CA ILE A 94 -5.51 -16.80 9.04
C ILE A 94 -6.47 -17.90 9.51
N ILE A 95 -7.27 -18.45 8.59
CA ILE A 95 -8.39 -19.35 8.93
C ILE A 95 -7.90 -20.75 9.29
N LEU A 96 -6.96 -21.35 8.54
CA LEU A 96 -6.51 -22.72 8.79
C LEU A 96 -5.98 -22.94 10.21
N PRO A 97 -4.97 -22.20 10.68
CA PRO A 97 -4.41 -22.44 12.02
C PRO A 97 -5.43 -22.10 13.11
N THR A 98 -6.23 -21.05 12.93
CA THR A 98 -7.26 -20.66 13.92
C THR A 98 -8.36 -21.71 14.03
N THR A 99 -8.84 -22.25 12.90
CA THR A 99 -9.87 -23.29 12.90
C THR A 99 -9.35 -24.62 13.40
N LEU A 100 -8.11 -25.01 13.07
CA LEU A 100 -7.49 -26.23 13.59
C LEU A 100 -7.44 -26.24 15.12
N ILE A 101 -7.02 -25.12 15.72
CA ILE A 101 -6.91 -24.96 17.18
C ILE A 101 -8.31 -24.80 17.82
N GLY A 102 -9.22 -24.06 17.18
CA GLY A 102 -10.59 -23.91 17.66
C GLY A 102 -11.37 -25.23 17.67
N ILE A 103 -11.23 -26.05 16.62
CA ILE A 103 -11.85 -27.38 16.52
C ILE A 103 -11.31 -28.30 17.62
N THR A 104 -10.00 -28.31 17.87
CA THR A 104 -9.42 -29.11 18.95
C THR A 104 -9.91 -28.67 20.32
N ALA A 105 -10.03 -27.36 20.57
CA ALA A 105 -10.62 -26.83 21.81
C ALA A 105 -12.11 -27.17 21.97
N TYR A 106 -12.86 -27.27 20.87
CA TYR A 106 -14.29 -27.63 20.88
C TYR A 106 -14.53 -29.11 21.10
N TYR A 107 -13.78 -29.99 20.42
CA TYR A 107 -13.94 -31.45 20.54
C TYR A 107 -13.37 -32.01 21.85
N PHE A 108 -12.34 -31.36 22.40
CA PHE A 108 -11.73 -31.73 23.67
C PHE A 108 -11.92 -30.61 24.70
N PRO A 109 -13.17 -30.35 25.15
CA PRO A 109 -13.43 -29.29 26.09
C PRO A 109 -12.73 -29.60 27.43
N PRO A 110 -11.90 -28.68 27.94
CA PRO A 110 -11.21 -28.90 29.21
C PRO A 110 -12.20 -28.90 30.36
N HIS A 111 -11.98 -29.78 31.33
CA HIS A 111 -12.82 -29.88 32.51
C HIS A 111 -12.72 -28.58 33.35
N SER A 112 -13.87 -28.02 33.74
CA SER A 112 -14.00 -26.72 34.42
C SER A 112 -13.27 -26.63 35.76
N HIS A 113 -13.00 -27.77 36.42
CA HIS A 113 -12.37 -27.85 37.73
C HIS A 113 -10.84 -27.93 37.70
N VAL A 114 -10.22 -27.95 36.51
CA VAL A 114 -8.76 -28.07 36.38
C VAL A 114 -8.16 -26.69 36.17
N PRO A 115 -7.10 -26.30 36.92
CA PRO A 115 -6.35 -25.10 36.58
C PRO A 115 -5.86 -25.21 35.13
N LEU A 116 -5.88 -24.09 34.39
CA LEU A 116 -5.51 -23.97 32.96
C LEU A 116 -6.58 -24.41 31.92
N SER A 117 -7.82 -24.68 32.31
CA SER A 117 -8.92 -24.95 31.36
C SER A 117 -9.21 -23.83 30.34
N TRP A 118 -8.74 -22.61 30.60
CA TRP A 118 -8.87 -21.43 29.75
C TRP A 118 -7.76 -21.31 28.68
N ILE A 119 -6.65 -22.08 28.80
CA ILE A 119 -5.52 -22.02 27.86
C ILE A 119 -5.94 -22.26 26.39
N PRO A 120 -6.72 -23.31 26.06
CA PRO A 120 -7.06 -23.59 24.65
C PRO A 120 -7.82 -22.44 23.98
N PHE A 121 -8.70 -21.76 24.74
CA PHE A 121 -9.45 -20.61 24.26
C PHE A 121 -8.54 -19.40 24.03
N ILE A 122 -7.67 -19.08 24.98
CA ILE A 122 -6.67 -18.01 24.80
C ILE A 122 -5.75 -18.29 23.63
N TRP A 123 -5.29 -19.54 23.49
CA TRP A 123 -4.38 -19.92 22.44
C TRP A 123 -5.01 -19.78 21.05
N THR A 124 -6.30 -20.08 20.93
CA THR A 124 -7.07 -19.86 19.69
C THR A 124 -7.08 -18.38 19.31
N VAL A 125 -7.41 -17.51 20.28
CA VAL A 125 -7.44 -16.05 20.07
C VAL A 125 -6.05 -15.50 19.74
N LEU A 126 -5.03 -15.94 20.47
CA LEU A 126 -3.64 -15.52 20.25
C LEU A 126 -3.16 -15.93 18.85
N THR A 127 -3.47 -17.15 18.42
CA THR A 127 -3.15 -17.64 17.08
C THR A 127 -3.77 -16.74 16.01
N PHE A 128 -5.07 -16.44 16.14
CA PHE A 128 -5.75 -15.53 15.22
C PHE A 128 -5.05 -14.15 15.15
N LEU A 129 -4.77 -13.54 16.31
CA LEU A 129 -4.13 -12.23 16.38
C LEU A 129 -2.71 -12.23 15.81
N SER A 130 -1.92 -13.27 16.07
CA SER A 130 -0.56 -13.39 15.53
C SER A 130 -0.57 -13.52 14.00
N HIS A 131 -1.44 -14.36 13.43
CA HIS A 131 -1.52 -14.53 11.98
C HIS A 131 -2.06 -13.27 11.29
N LEU A 132 -3.06 -12.63 11.88
CA LEU A 132 -3.55 -11.33 11.41
C LEU A 132 -2.44 -10.28 11.47
N GLY A 133 -1.67 -10.24 12.56
CA GLY A 133 -0.53 -9.33 12.73
C GLY A 133 0.54 -9.53 11.65
N ILE A 134 0.87 -10.78 11.30
CA ILE A 134 1.81 -11.09 10.21
C ILE A 134 1.30 -10.57 8.88
N ILE A 135 0.02 -10.83 8.55
CA ILE A 135 -0.58 -10.35 7.29
C ILE A 135 -0.60 -8.82 7.24
N VAL A 136 -0.99 -8.15 8.34
CA VAL A 136 -0.98 -6.69 8.42
C VAL A 136 0.44 -6.14 8.29
N TRP A 137 1.42 -6.77 8.93
CA TRP A 137 2.81 -6.35 8.83
C TRP A 137 3.35 -6.50 7.41
N ILE A 138 3.11 -7.65 6.77
CA ILE A 138 3.45 -7.87 5.35
C ILE A 138 2.71 -6.85 4.47
N PHE A 139 1.45 -6.54 4.76
CA PHE A 139 0.71 -5.52 4.00
C PHE A 139 1.36 -4.14 4.17
N ILE A 140 1.79 -3.76 5.37
CA ILE A 140 2.49 -2.49 5.60
C ILE A 140 3.81 -2.46 4.82
N GLU A 141 4.60 -3.53 4.88
CA GLU A 141 5.89 -3.68 4.20
C GLU A 141 5.72 -3.69 2.66
N VAL A 142 4.75 -4.45 2.15
CA VAL A 142 4.41 -4.57 0.72
C VAL A 142 3.78 -3.30 0.18
N TYR A 143 3.07 -2.52 0.98
CA TYR A 143 2.59 -1.23 0.49
C TYR A 143 3.61 -0.10 0.72
N GLN A 144 4.75 -0.37 1.41
CA GLN A 144 5.71 0.66 1.87
C GLN A 144 4.98 1.95 2.21
N LEU A 145 3.82 1.85 2.88
CA LEU A 145 3.02 3.03 3.21
C LEU A 145 3.98 3.88 4.02
N PRO A 146 4.38 5.07 3.55
CA PRO A 146 5.26 5.90 4.32
C PRO A 146 4.37 6.50 5.41
N ILE A 147 3.96 5.68 6.38
CA ILE A 147 3.05 6.03 7.48
C ILE A 147 3.65 7.24 8.20
N ILE A 148 4.97 7.31 8.30
CA ILE A 148 5.70 8.47 8.81
C ILE A 148 5.52 9.71 7.91
N ALA A 149 5.57 9.58 6.59
CA ALA A 149 5.31 10.71 5.68
C ALA A 149 3.83 11.13 5.71
N TYR A 150 2.90 10.19 5.82
CA TYR A 150 1.48 10.44 5.98
C TYR A 150 1.14 11.08 7.34
N LEU A 151 1.77 10.64 8.42
CA LEU A 151 1.66 11.26 9.74
C LEU A 151 2.29 12.67 9.76
N ARG A 152 3.45 12.85 9.12
CA ARG A 152 4.03 14.19 8.87
C ARG A 152 3.11 15.06 8.02
N ALA A 153 2.35 14.46 7.11
CA ALA A 153 1.38 15.16 6.29
C ALA A 153 0.22 15.71 7.10
N ILE A 154 -0.37 14.84 7.92
CA ILE A 154 -1.49 15.17 8.80
C ILE A 154 -1.08 16.24 9.81
N THR A 155 0.09 16.10 10.45
CA THR A 155 0.57 17.11 11.42
C THR A 155 0.83 18.47 10.76
N ARG A 156 1.37 18.51 9.54
CA ARG A 156 1.52 19.77 8.78
C ARG A 156 0.19 20.38 8.36
N TRP A 157 -0.80 19.55 8.01
CA TRP A 157 -2.16 20.01 7.70
C TRP A 157 -2.86 20.59 8.93
N GLN A 158 -2.77 19.92 10.08
CA GLN A 158 -3.28 20.45 11.36
C GLN A 158 -2.64 21.80 11.69
N ASN A 159 -1.33 21.94 11.56
CA ASN A 159 -0.63 23.20 11.85
C ASN A 159 -1.01 24.34 10.90
N ARG A 160 -1.48 24.03 9.68
CA ARG A 160 -2.01 25.03 8.74
C ARG A 160 -3.45 25.46 9.02
N LEU A 161 -4.26 24.60 9.65
CA LEU A 161 -5.64 24.90 10.02
C LEU A 161 -5.76 25.66 11.34
N VAL A 162 -4.70 25.64 12.17
CA VAL A 162 -4.63 26.33 13.47
C VAL A 162 -4.08 27.76 13.35
N ARG A 163 -3.67 28.20 12.15
CA ARG A 163 -3.23 29.58 11.85
C ARG A 163 -4.25 30.28 10.97
#